data_AF-A0A916RAN7-F1
#
_entry.id   AF-A0A916RAN7-F1
#
_cell.length_a   1.000
_cell.length_b   1.000
_cell.length_c   1.000
_cell.angle_alpha   90.00
_cell.angle_beta   90.00
_cell.angle_gamma   90.00
#
_symmetry.space_group_name_H-M   'P 1'
#
loop_
_entity.id
_entity.type
_entity.pdbx_description
1 polymer ?
#
loop_
_entity_poly.entity_id
_entity_poly.type
_entity_poly.pdbx_seq_one_letter_code
_entity_poly.pdbx_strand_id
1 'polypeptide(L)'
;MREAIAALRADGLVEPRRGAGVFVLEPVAPPALPFQNVDHARISSLIEMLELRGAVEVEAAGLAAMRRSPAQEEEIIDCHNAVKACIDAQKPTSAADFALHTAIAQATNNPRFAEFMKLMGENAIPRAALKTSTADRPSPTYLNQIHEEHARIVAAISDGDADAARDAMREHLQGSQRRYRALLQKGTTT
;
A
#
# COMPACT_ATOMS: atom_id res chain seq x y z
N MET A 1 3.15 -43.00 13.77
CA MET A 1 2.98 -41.99 14.85
C MET A 1 4.30 -41.35 15.30
N ARG A 2 5.39 -42.11 15.51
CA ARG A 2 6.70 -41.52 15.89
C ARG A 2 7.30 -40.59 14.83
N GLU A 3 7.13 -40.89 13.54
CA GLU A 3 7.63 -40.05 12.44
C GLU A 3 6.88 -38.72 12.31
N ALA A 4 5.55 -38.72 12.48
CA ALA A 4 4.75 -37.49 12.46
C ALA A 4 5.12 -36.52 13.59
N ILE A 5 5.43 -37.05 14.79
CA ILE A 5 5.89 -36.24 15.93
C ILE A 5 7.32 -35.71 15.69
N ALA A 6 8.17 -36.47 15.00
CA ALA A 6 9.52 -36.03 14.65
C ALA A 6 9.52 -34.88 13.64
N ALA A 7 8.62 -34.92 12.64
CA ALA A 7 8.41 -33.82 11.69
C ALA A 7 7.91 -32.56 12.39
N LEU A 8 6.86 -32.67 13.21
CA LEU A 8 6.33 -31.54 13.98
C LEU A 8 7.36 -30.92 14.93
N ARG A 9 8.30 -31.73 15.45
CA ARG A 9 9.41 -31.24 16.28
C ARG A 9 10.47 -30.51 15.46
N ALA A 10 10.77 -30.98 14.25
CA ALA A 10 11.67 -30.31 13.32
C ALA A 10 11.13 -28.95 12.89
N ASP A 11 9.81 -28.83 12.75
CA ASP A 11 9.11 -27.59 12.41
C ASP A 11 8.92 -26.65 13.63
N GLY A 12 9.43 -27.01 14.81
CA GLY A 12 9.31 -26.19 16.02
C GLY A 12 7.88 -26.05 16.56
N LEU A 13 6.96 -26.92 16.14
CA LEU A 13 5.55 -26.89 16.52
C LEU A 13 5.25 -27.67 17.80
N VAL A 14 6.17 -28.54 18.23
CA VAL A 14 6.01 -29.32 19.46
C VAL A 14 7.30 -29.49 20.25
N GLU A 15 7.21 -29.50 21.57
CA GLU A 15 8.31 -29.85 22.47
C GLU A 15 8.02 -31.15 23.26
N PRO A 16 8.97 -32.10 23.31
CA PRO A 16 8.85 -33.25 24.20
C PRO A 16 9.28 -32.87 25.62
N ARG A 17 8.37 -33.05 26.59
CA ARG A 17 8.67 -32.91 28.03
C ARG A 17 8.84 -34.29 28.66
N ARG A 18 10.00 -34.52 29.29
CA ARG A 18 10.32 -35.81 29.93
C ARG A 18 9.27 -36.14 31.00
N GLY A 19 8.56 -37.27 30.82
CA GLY A 19 7.54 -37.75 31.74
C GLY A 19 6.12 -37.18 31.54
N ALA A 20 5.93 -36.21 30.64
CA ALA A 20 4.63 -35.51 30.48
C ALA A 20 4.06 -35.55 29.04
N GLY A 21 4.78 -36.12 28.07
CA GLY A 21 4.33 -36.24 26.68
C GLY A 21 4.85 -35.12 25.77
N VAL A 22 4.13 -34.85 24.68
CA VAL A 22 4.50 -33.87 23.64
C VAL A 22 3.53 -32.70 23.72
N PHE A 23 4.06 -31.49 23.85
CA PHE A 23 3.28 -30.25 23.98
C PHE A 23 3.35 -29.44 22.70
N VAL A 24 2.23 -28.86 22.27
CA VAL A 24 2.19 -27.92 21.14
C VAL A 24 2.79 -26.61 21.58
N LEU A 25 3.78 -26.12 20.84
CA LEU A 25 4.34 -24.79 21.03
C LEU A 25 3.42 -23.77 20.36
N GLU A 26 3.23 -22.61 20.99
CA GLU A 26 2.58 -21.49 20.30
C GLU A 26 3.41 -21.16 19.05
N PRO A 27 2.77 -21.04 17.86
CA PRO A 27 3.50 -20.66 16.66
C PRO A 27 4.19 -19.33 16.92
N VAL A 28 5.52 -19.30 16.84
CA VAL A 28 6.25 -18.04 16.78
C VAL A 28 5.73 -17.34 15.53
N ALA A 29 5.04 -16.21 15.71
CA ALA A 29 4.56 -15.43 14.58
C ALA A 29 5.74 -15.21 13.63
N PRO A 30 5.59 -15.52 12.33
CA PRO A 30 6.66 -15.31 11.38
C PRO A 30 7.12 -13.85 11.50
N PRO A 31 8.43 -13.58 11.38
CA PRO A 31 8.93 -12.22 11.43
C PRO A 31 8.18 -11.38 10.39
N ALA A 32 7.77 -10.17 10.79
CA ALA A 32 7.06 -9.26 9.91
C ALA A 32 7.86 -9.08 8.61
N LEU A 33 7.16 -9.13 7.47
CA LEU A 33 7.81 -8.96 6.18
C LEU A 33 8.49 -7.58 6.13
N PRO A 34 9.60 -7.45 5.38
CA PRO A 34 10.24 -6.16 5.17
C PRO A 34 9.21 -5.10 4.75
N PHE A 35 9.38 -3.86 5.24
CA PHE A 35 8.51 -2.71 4.94
C PHE A 35 7.11 -2.72 5.56
N GLN A 36 6.67 -3.79 6.23
CA GLN A 36 5.35 -3.85 6.88
C GLN A 36 5.32 -3.27 8.31
N ASN A 37 6.49 -2.91 8.85
CA ASN A 37 6.66 -2.34 10.19
C ASN A 37 6.41 -0.84 10.23
N VAL A 38 5.41 -0.34 9.48
CA VAL A 38 5.12 1.09 9.39
C VAL A 38 4.50 1.56 10.70
N ASP A 39 5.20 2.47 11.39
CA ASP A 39 4.65 3.12 12.57
C ASP A 39 3.71 4.25 12.13
N HIS A 40 2.42 3.95 12.08
CA HIS A 40 1.39 4.92 11.70
C HIS A 40 1.21 6.07 12.69
N ALA A 41 1.75 5.98 13.91
CA ALA A 41 1.75 7.09 14.88
C ALA A 41 2.92 8.05 14.62
N ARG A 42 4.01 7.58 14.00
CA ARG A 42 5.20 8.38 13.70
C ARG A 42 5.15 8.93 12.27
N ILE A 43 4.84 10.22 12.13
CA ILE A 43 4.73 10.88 10.82
C ILE A 43 5.99 10.72 9.97
N SER A 44 7.19 10.73 10.56
CA SER A 44 8.43 10.49 9.79
C SER A 44 8.45 9.09 9.15
N SER A 45 7.91 8.07 9.83
CA SER A 45 7.75 6.71 9.28
C SER A 45 6.87 6.68 8.04
N LEU A 46 5.83 7.52 8.02
CA LEU A 46 4.91 7.64 6.88
C LEU A 46 5.56 8.38 5.70
N ILE A 47 6.37 9.40 6.00
CA ILE A 47 7.15 10.12 4.99
C ILE A 47 8.20 9.20 4.38
N GLU A 48 8.96 8.47 5.20
CA GLU A 48 9.94 7.46 4.76
C GLU A 48 9.29 6.45 3.78
N MET A 49 8.08 5.96 4.10
CA MET A 49 7.33 5.07 3.21
C MET A 49 6.93 5.75 1.90
N LEU A 50 6.43 6.99 1.94
CA LEU A 50 6.04 7.73 0.74
C LEU A 50 7.24 8.08 -0.16
N GLU A 51 8.43 8.24 0.40
CA GLU A 51 9.67 8.43 -0.36
C GLU A 51 10.04 7.16 -1.13
N LEU A 52 9.96 6.00 -0.46
CA LEU A 52 10.18 4.69 -1.10
C LEU A 52 9.15 4.41 -2.20
N ARG A 53 7.87 4.67 -1.92
CA ARG A 53 6.80 4.61 -2.92
C ARG A 53 7.12 5.52 -4.11
N GLY A 54 7.59 6.74 -3.86
CA GLY A 54 8.02 7.68 -4.90
C GLY A 54 9.11 7.13 -5.82
N ALA A 55 10.09 6.41 -5.28
CA ALA A 55 11.18 5.83 -6.05
C ALA A 55 10.70 4.70 -6.99
N VAL A 56 9.64 3.99 -6.62
CA VAL A 56 9.17 2.80 -7.37
C VAL A 56 7.96 3.11 -8.23
N GLU A 57 6.93 3.73 -7.67
CA GLU A 57 5.64 3.90 -8.33
C GLU A 57 5.68 4.92 -9.47
N VAL A 58 6.59 5.90 -9.40
CA VAL A 58 6.79 6.86 -10.50
C VAL A 58 7.25 6.14 -11.77
N GLU A 59 8.26 5.29 -11.67
CA GLU A 59 8.70 4.49 -12.82
C GLU A 59 7.68 3.42 -13.20
N ALA A 60 6.93 2.87 -12.24
CA ALA A 60 5.85 1.95 -12.53
C ALA A 60 4.78 2.60 -13.43
N ALA A 61 4.38 3.84 -13.15
CA ALA A 61 3.41 4.57 -13.94
C ALA A 61 3.88 4.79 -15.39
N GLY A 62 5.13 5.25 -15.57
CA GLY A 62 5.72 5.42 -16.90
C GLY A 62 5.83 4.10 -17.68
N LEU A 63 6.23 3.02 -17.02
CA LEU A 63 6.31 1.70 -17.65
C LEU A 63 4.92 1.14 -17.99
N ALA A 64 3.91 1.35 -17.14
CA ALA A 64 2.54 0.96 -17.39
C ALA A 64 1.97 1.69 -18.63
N ALA A 65 2.19 3.00 -18.72
CA ALA A 65 1.82 3.80 -19.90
C ALA A 65 2.45 3.28 -21.20
N MET A 66 3.64 2.68 -21.15
CA MET A 66 4.27 2.12 -22.34
C MET A 66 3.85 0.69 -22.66
N ARG A 67 3.40 -0.09 -21.67
CA ARG A 67 3.38 -1.57 -21.77
C ARG A 67 2.03 -2.22 -21.49
N ARG A 68 1.07 -1.53 -20.88
CA ARG A 68 -0.25 -2.08 -20.52
C ARG A 68 -0.91 -2.75 -21.73
N SER A 69 -1.60 -3.86 -21.48
CA SER A 69 -2.58 -4.41 -22.41
C SER A 69 -3.94 -3.69 -22.23
N PRO A 70 -4.88 -3.82 -23.18
CA PRO A 70 -6.23 -3.28 -23.02
C PRO A 70 -6.94 -3.79 -21.74
N ALA A 71 -6.74 -5.06 -21.39
CA ALA A 71 -7.31 -5.63 -20.16
C ALA A 71 -6.67 -5.04 -18.88
N GLN A 72 -5.36 -4.73 -18.93
CA GLN A 72 -4.69 -4.06 -17.80
C GLN A 72 -5.11 -2.60 -17.66
N GLU A 73 -5.39 -1.92 -18.77
CA GLU A 73 -5.95 -0.57 -18.76
C GLU A 73 -7.37 -0.56 -18.14
N GLU A 74 -8.23 -1.50 -18.55
CA GLU A 74 -9.57 -1.67 -17.96
C GLU A 74 -9.48 -1.92 -16.44
N GLU A 75 -8.59 -2.80 -15.98
CA GLU A 75 -8.37 -3.06 -14.55
C GLU A 75 -7.93 -1.80 -13.78
N ILE A 76 -7.05 -0.97 -14.37
CA ILE A 76 -6.62 0.29 -13.76
C ILE A 76 -7.81 1.25 -13.61
N ILE A 77 -8.64 1.36 -14.64
CA ILE A 77 -9.84 2.21 -14.64
C ILE A 77 -10.85 1.71 -13.59
N ASP A 78 -11.05 0.40 -13.50
CA ASP A 78 -11.95 -0.21 -12.52
C ASP A 78 -11.48 0.01 -11.08
N CYS A 79 -10.18 -0.14 -10.81
CA CYS A 79 -9.61 0.19 -9.51
C CYS A 79 -9.80 1.67 -9.16
N HIS A 80 -9.61 2.58 -10.12
CA HIS A 80 -9.87 4.01 -9.92
C HIS A 80 -11.35 4.29 -9.58
N ASN A 81 -12.27 3.64 -10.28
CA ASN A 81 -13.70 3.75 -10.02
C ASN A 81 -14.07 3.15 -8.64
N ALA A 82 -13.42 2.08 -8.21
CA ALA A 82 -13.60 1.50 -6.88
C ALA A 82 -13.19 2.48 -5.77
N VAL A 83 -12.11 3.25 -5.95
CA VAL A 83 -11.74 4.34 -5.02
C VAL A 83 -12.88 5.36 -4.91
N LYS A 84 -13.45 5.79 -6.04
CA LYS A 84 -14.58 6.73 -6.06
C LYS A 84 -15.80 6.18 -5.33
N ALA A 85 -16.15 4.92 -5.61
CA ALA A 85 -17.26 4.24 -4.95
C ALA A 85 -17.08 4.18 -3.41
N CYS A 86 -15.86 3.94 -2.92
CA CYS A 86 -15.56 4.00 -1.50
C CYS A 86 -15.75 5.41 -0.92
N ILE A 87 -15.30 6.46 -1.63
CA ILE A 87 -15.48 7.86 -1.20
C ILE A 87 -16.97 8.20 -1.08
N ASP A 88 -17.75 7.89 -2.11
CA ASP A 88 -19.18 8.22 -2.18
C ASP A 88 -20.00 7.44 -1.15
N ALA A 89 -19.66 6.16 -0.96
CA ALA A 89 -20.25 5.32 0.08
C ALA A 89 -19.71 5.61 1.50
N GLN A 90 -18.83 6.60 1.65
CA GLN A 90 -18.24 6.98 2.93
C GLN A 90 -17.48 5.84 3.64
N LYS A 91 -16.91 4.91 2.86
CA LYS A 91 -16.14 3.75 3.33
C LYS A 91 -14.63 4.06 3.36
N PRO A 92 -13.84 3.28 4.13
CA PRO A 92 -12.38 3.35 4.05
C PRO A 92 -11.88 3.15 2.61
N THR A 93 -10.95 3.99 2.17
CA THR A 93 -10.44 3.97 0.79
C THR A 93 -9.09 3.29 0.65
N SER A 94 -8.38 2.99 1.75
CA SER A 94 -6.99 2.53 1.72
C SER A 94 -6.78 1.26 0.89
N ALA A 95 -7.69 0.29 1.00
CA ALA A 95 -7.60 -0.97 0.25
C ALA A 95 -7.82 -0.75 -1.26
N ALA A 96 -8.83 0.05 -1.64
CA ALA A 96 -9.08 0.39 -3.04
C ALA A 96 -7.94 1.20 -3.66
N ASP A 97 -7.36 2.13 -2.89
CA ASP A 97 -6.20 2.94 -3.27
C ASP A 97 -4.97 2.03 -3.49
N PHE A 98 -4.70 1.12 -2.56
CA PHE A 98 -3.63 0.13 -2.71
C PHE A 98 -3.83 -0.78 -3.93
N ALA A 99 -5.07 -1.18 -4.21
CA ALA A 99 -5.41 -1.98 -5.39
C ALA A 99 -5.08 -1.23 -6.70
N LEU A 100 -5.43 0.06 -6.80
CA LEU A 100 -5.07 0.90 -7.95
C LEU A 100 -3.56 0.96 -8.17
N HIS A 101 -2.78 1.26 -7.13
CA HIS A 101 -1.32 1.30 -7.24
C HIS A 101 -0.73 -0.07 -7.61
N THR A 102 -1.32 -1.16 -7.13
CA THR A 102 -0.93 -2.53 -7.50
C THR A 102 -1.26 -2.84 -8.95
N ALA A 103 -2.42 -2.44 -9.47
CA ALA A 103 -2.80 -2.62 -10.87
C ALA A 103 -1.82 -1.89 -11.81
N ILE A 104 -1.44 -0.65 -11.47
CA ILE A 104 -0.40 0.09 -12.21
C ILE A 104 0.93 -0.67 -12.18
N ALA A 105 1.35 -1.17 -11.01
CA ALA A 105 2.58 -1.96 -10.89
C ALA A 105 2.56 -3.26 -11.71
N GLN A 106 1.41 -3.92 -11.84
CA GLN A 106 1.23 -5.10 -12.68
C GLN A 106 1.32 -4.76 -14.18
N ALA A 107 0.76 -3.61 -14.59
CA ALA A 107 0.78 -3.14 -15.97
C ALA A 107 2.19 -2.77 -16.48
N THR A 108 3.20 -2.69 -15.60
CA THR A 108 4.62 -2.60 -16.00
C THR A 108 5.11 -3.81 -16.79
N ASN A 109 4.36 -4.93 -16.73
CA ASN A 109 4.76 -6.24 -17.25
C ASN A 109 6.14 -6.69 -16.75
N ASN A 110 6.48 -6.25 -15.54
CA ASN A 110 7.62 -6.72 -14.77
C ASN A 110 7.13 -7.15 -13.37
N PRO A 111 7.12 -8.47 -13.07
CA PRO A 111 6.54 -8.98 -11.83
C PRO A 111 7.24 -8.43 -10.57
N ARG A 112 8.48 -7.95 -10.69
CA ARG A 112 9.22 -7.37 -9.55
C ARG A 112 8.55 -6.12 -8.98
N PHE A 113 7.86 -5.32 -9.79
CA PHE A 113 7.12 -4.14 -9.30
C PHE A 113 5.91 -4.56 -8.46
N ALA A 114 5.10 -5.49 -8.96
CA ALA A 114 3.92 -5.99 -8.24
C ALA A 114 4.31 -6.74 -6.95
N GLU A 115 5.39 -7.53 -6.98
CA GLU A 115 5.93 -8.19 -5.78
C GLU A 115 6.41 -7.18 -4.74
N PHE A 116 7.08 -6.10 -5.17
CA PHE A 116 7.50 -5.02 -4.27
C PHE A 116 6.31 -4.32 -3.62
N MET A 117 5.26 -4.00 -4.39
CA MET A 117 4.01 -3.46 -3.83
C MET A 117 3.40 -4.41 -2.78
N LYS A 118 3.36 -5.71 -3.08
CA LYS A 118 2.84 -6.74 -2.16
C LYS A 118 3.66 -6.83 -0.87
N LEU A 119 4.99 -6.68 -0.94
CA LEU A 119 5.84 -6.64 0.25
C LEU A 119 5.48 -5.47 1.16
N MET A 120 5.26 -4.27 0.59
CA MET A 120 4.84 -3.11 1.38
C MET A 120 3.44 -3.30 2.00
N GLY A 121 2.53 -3.96 1.28
CA GLY A 121 1.17 -4.26 1.74
C GLY A 121 0.27 -3.02 1.87
N GLU A 122 -1.00 -3.21 2.24
CA GLU A 122 -1.99 -2.11 2.34
C GLU A 122 -1.57 -1.01 3.33
N ASN A 123 -0.71 -1.33 4.30
CA ASN A 123 -0.15 -0.37 5.27
C ASN A 123 0.70 0.72 4.59
N ALA A 124 1.11 0.53 3.33
CA ALA A 124 1.77 1.55 2.52
C ALA A 124 0.87 2.74 2.14
N ILE A 125 -0.44 2.64 2.41
CA ILE A 125 -1.43 3.70 2.21
C ILE A 125 -1.86 4.27 3.58
N PRO A 126 -1.11 5.22 4.17
CA PRO A 126 -1.24 5.57 5.59
C PRO A 126 -2.39 6.52 5.95
N ARG A 127 -3.59 6.31 5.38
CA ARG A 127 -4.78 7.19 5.55
C ARG A 127 -5.18 7.42 7.01
N ALA A 128 -4.88 6.47 7.90
CA ALA A 128 -5.22 6.55 9.31
C ALA A 128 -4.62 7.77 10.03
N ALA A 129 -3.44 8.22 9.64
CA ALA A 129 -2.80 9.38 10.26
C ALA A 129 -3.39 10.73 9.81
N LEU A 130 -4.25 10.73 8.79
CA LEU A 130 -4.97 11.92 8.31
C LEU A 130 -6.41 11.99 8.85
N LYS A 131 -6.75 11.13 9.81
CA LYS A 131 -8.04 11.21 10.52
C LYS A 131 -8.19 12.58 11.17
N THR A 132 -9.36 13.19 10.98
CA THR A 132 -9.72 14.41 11.68
C THR A 132 -10.33 14.06 13.04
N SER A 133 -10.06 14.88 14.06
CA SER A 133 -10.53 14.66 15.45
C SER A 133 -12.05 14.57 15.59
N THR A 134 -12.80 15.04 14.58
CA THR A 134 -14.25 15.11 14.61
C THR A 134 -14.95 13.95 13.89
N ALA A 135 -14.26 13.17 13.05
CA ALA A 135 -14.93 12.20 12.18
C ALA A 135 -14.26 10.81 12.09
N ASP A 136 -13.16 10.57 12.79
CA ASP A 136 -12.40 9.31 12.74
C ASP A 136 -12.01 8.87 11.31
N ARG A 137 -12.02 9.82 10.37
CA ARG A 137 -11.72 9.67 8.95
C ARG A 137 -11.12 10.95 8.34
N PRO A 138 -10.42 10.86 7.19
CA PRO A 138 -9.99 12.03 6.44
C PRO A 138 -11.19 12.81 5.87
N SER A 139 -11.00 14.12 5.65
CA SER A 139 -12.07 14.99 5.13
C SER A 139 -12.49 14.59 3.71
N PRO A 140 -13.78 14.75 3.32
CA PRO A 140 -14.24 14.49 1.96
C PRO A 140 -13.48 15.31 0.90
N THR A 141 -13.17 16.57 1.20
CA THR A 141 -12.37 17.44 0.32
C THR A 141 -10.99 16.85 0.03
N TYR A 142 -10.33 16.33 1.06
CA TYR A 142 -9.03 15.68 0.89
C TYR A 142 -9.14 14.39 0.06
N LEU A 143 -10.16 13.56 0.31
CA LEU A 143 -10.34 12.32 -0.46
C LEU A 143 -10.64 12.60 -1.94
N ASN A 144 -11.49 13.60 -2.23
CA ASN A 144 -11.75 14.03 -3.60
C ASN A 144 -10.49 14.60 -4.28
N GLN A 145 -9.67 15.37 -3.56
CA GLN A 145 -8.39 15.85 -4.11
C GLN A 145 -7.49 14.69 -4.54
N ILE A 146 -7.35 13.64 -3.72
CA ILE A 146 -6.55 12.48 -4.09
C ILE A 146 -7.17 11.75 -5.29
N HIS A 147 -8.49 11.63 -5.34
CA HIS A 147 -9.17 11.02 -6.47
C HIS A 147 -8.86 11.75 -7.79
N GLU A 148 -8.86 13.09 -7.79
CA GLU A 148 -8.44 13.88 -8.97
C GLU A 148 -6.95 13.71 -9.32
N GLU A 149 -6.08 13.54 -8.32
CA GLU A 149 -4.67 13.19 -8.55
C GLU A 149 -4.55 11.81 -9.21
N HIS A 150 -5.33 10.82 -8.77
CA HIS A 150 -5.39 9.50 -9.39
C HIS A 150 -5.93 9.55 -10.82
N ALA A 151 -6.97 10.35 -11.09
CA ALA A 151 -7.54 10.51 -12.42
C ALA A 151 -6.50 11.00 -13.44
N ARG A 152 -5.60 11.92 -13.05
CA ARG A 152 -4.49 12.39 -13.91
C ARG A 152 -3.51 11.27 -14.24
N ILE A 153 -3.19 10.41 -13.28
CA ILE A 153 -2.31 9.26 -13.48
C ILE A 153 -2.94 8.27 -14.47
N VAL A 154 -4.21 7.92 -14.23
CA VAL A 154 -4.96 6.97 -15.08
C VAL A 154 -5.05 7.51 -16.52
N ALA A 155 -5.40 8.78 -16.68
CA ALA A 155 -5.48 9.42 -18.00
C ALA A 155 -4.13 9.36 -18.74
N ALA A 156 -3.03 9.74 -18.08
CA ALA A 156 -1.71 9.70 -18.71
C ALA A 156 -1.27 8.27 -19.09
N ILE A 157 -1.60 7.28 -18.24
CA ILE A 157 -1.39 5.86 -18.58
C ILE A 157 -2.21 5.47 -19.80
N SER A 158 -3.51 5.81 -19.83
CA SER A 158 -4.43 5.54 -20.94
C SER A 158 -4.00 6.19 -22.25
N ASP A 159 -3.46 7.41 -22.20
CA ASP A 159 -2.93 8.12 -23.38
C ASP A 159 -1.60 7.53 -23.87
N GLY A 160 -0.97 6.65 -23.08
CA GLY A 160 0.33 6.07 -23.38
C GLY A 160 1.49 7.05 -23.22
N ASP A 161 1.28 8.16 -22.52
CA ASP A 161 2.29 9.18 -22.26
C ASP A 161 3.08 8.82 -21.00
N ALA A 162 4.26 8.23 -21.21
CA ALA A 162 5.11 7.76 -20.13
C ALA A 162 5.63 8.89 -19.23
N ASP A 163 5.92 10.06 -19.79
CA ASP A 163 6.48 11.17 -19.03
C ASP A 163 5.38 11.88 -18.23
N ALA A 164 4.20 12.09 -18.84
CA ALA A 164 3.04 12.59 -18.11
C ALA A 164 2.62 11.64 -16.98
N ALA A 165 2.68 10.32 -17.18
CA ALA A 165 2.34 9.34 -16.14
C ALA A 165 3.33 9.39 -14.96
N ARG A 166 4.64 9.55 -15.24
CA ARG A 166 5.66 9.76 -14.20
C ARG A 166 5.40 11.04 -13.43
N ASP A 167 5.14 12.14 -14.12
CA ASP A 167 4.95 13.45 -13.50
C ASP A 167 3.67 13.49 -12.64
N ALA A 168 2.58 12.91 -13.12
CA ALA A 168 1.34 12.79 -12.35
C ALA A 168 1.53 11.95 -11.08
N MET A 169 2.21 10.80 -11.17
CA MET A 169 2.48 9.95 -10.01
C MET A 169 3.42 10.65 -9.00
N ARG A 170 4.42 11.39 -9.51
CA ARG A 170 5.34 12.17 -8.69
C ARG A 170 4.59 13.28 -7.94
N GLU A 171 3.71 14.01 -8.63
CA GLU A 171 2.89 15.06 -8.03
C GLU A 171 2.01 14.49 -6.91
N HIS A 172 1.34 13.36 -7.16
CA HIS A 172 0.48 12.68 -6.20
C HIS A 172 1.23 12.28 -4.90
N LEU A 173 2.37 11.61 -5.03
CA LEU A 173 3.15 11.14 -3.88
C LEU A 173 3.80 12.30 -3.11
N GLN A 174 4.34 13.30 -3.81
CA GLN A 174 4.86 14.50 -3.17
C GLN A 174 3.77 15.33 -2.51
N GLY A 175 2.59 15.43 -3.13
CA GLY A 175 1.40 16.04 -2.52
C GLY A 175 1.06 15.35 -1.20
N SER A 176 1.11 14.03 -1.18
CA SER A 176 0.86 13.24 0.04
C SER A 176 1.90 13.54 1.11
N GLN A 177 3.20 13.57 0.75
CA GLN A 177 4.27 13.94 1.68
C GLN A 177 4.07 15.34 2.27
N ARG A 178 3.72 16.34 1.45
CA ARG A 178 3.45 17.72 1.91
C ARG A 178 2.33 17.75 2.95
N ARG A 179 1.26 16.98 2.73
CA ARG A 179 0.13 16.88 3.66
C ARG A 179 0.52 16.26 5.01
N TYR A 180 1.34 15.21 5.01
CA TYR A 180 1.88 14.65 6.26
C TYR A 180 2.85 15.60 6.97
N ARG A 181 3.74 16.29 6.23
CA ARG A 181 4.64 17.31 6.82
C ARG A 181 3.87 18.46 7.46
N ALA A 182 2.73 18.86 6.91
CA ALA A 182 1.88 19.89 7.50
C ALA A 182 1.27 19.45 8.86
N LEU A 183 1.07 18.14 9.09
CA LEU A 183 0.63 17.64 10.39
C LEU A 183 1.72 17.78 11.47
N LEU A 184 3.00 17.57 11.12
CA LEU A 184 4.12 17.78 12.05
C LEU A 184 4.15 19.23 12.55
N GLN A 185 3.98 20.19 11.64
CA GLN A 185 4.02 21.62 11.97
C GLN A 185 2.87 22.04 12.90
N LYS A 186 1.68 21.46 12.74
CA LYS A 186 0.53 21.71 13.63
C LYS A 186 0.70 21.09 15.02
N GLY A 187 1.40 19.95 15.13
CA GLY A 187 1.67 19.30 16.41
C GLY A 187 2.71 20.01 17.27
N THR A 188 3.57 20.87 16.68
CA THR A 188 4.61 21.62 17.41
C THR A 188 4.10 22.96 17.99
N THR A 189 2.84 23.34 17.73
CA THR A 189 2.28 24.65 18.14
C THR A 189 1.46 24.60 19.45
N THR A 190 1.69 23.59 20.30
CA THR A 190 1.05 23.45 21.63
C THR A 190 2.12 23.34 22.70
#